data_AF-A0A258YN82-F1
#
_entry.id   AF-A0A258YN82-F1
#
_cell.length_a   1.000
_cell.length_b   1.000
_cell.length_c   1.000
_cell.angle_alpha   90.00
_cell.angle_beta   90.00
_cell.angle_gamma   90.00
#
_symmetry.space_group_name_H-M   'P 1'
#
loop_
_entity.id
_entity.type
_entity.pdbx_description
1 polymer ?
#
loop_
_entity_poly.entity_id
_entity_poly.type
_entity_poly.pdbx_seq_one_letter_code
_entity_poly.pdbx_strand_id
1 'polypeptide(L)'
;MKIIGLDINNAFSPYSKFGYLFHASKKGCISLLFACLLLLNTKESSAQESMIPELSYPFLEKLIYSAKQNYPLMAANLRKVNFANYNLKKAKLSWFDFFTLSAFYSPSTSVTLTNATLTGVQIGLFINFSNIIQKPTLIKQSREELA
;
A
#
# COMPACT_ATOMS: atom_id res chain seq x y z
N MET A 1 57.41 -70.75 54.97
CA MET A 1 56.13 -71.36 54.56
C MET A 1 56.09 -71.30 53.04
N LYS A 2 56.05 -72.47 52.37
CA LYS A 2 56.33 -72.66 50.94
C LYS A 2 55.09 -73.25 50.28
N ILE A 3 54.53 -72.60 49.26
CA ILE A 3 53.69 -73.17 48.18
C ILE A 3 53.83 -72.16 47.01
N ILE A 4 54.77 -72.26 46.06
CA ILE A 4 54.81 -73.05 44.81
C ILE A 4 53.48 -73.11 44.03
N GLY A 5 53.47 -72.57 42.81
CA GLY A 5 52.66 -73.13 41.71
C GLY A 5 51.82 -72.12 40.94
N LEU A 6 52.28 -71.78 39.73
CA LEU A 6 51.43 -71.55 38.55
C LEU A 6 50.42 -72.72 38.40
N ASP A 7 49.23 -72.62 37.79
CA ASP A 7 48.93 -72.06 36.48
C ASP A 7 47.38 -72.08 36.17
N ILE A 8 46.98 -71.44 35.06
CA ILE A 8 45.83 -71.66 34.13
C ILE A 8 44.36 -71.32 34.51
N ASN A 9 43.79 -70.23 33.95
CA ASN A 9 42.82 -70.25 32.81
C ASN A 9 41.98 -68.95 32.59
N ASN A 10 41.98 -68.49 31.32
CA ASN A 10 40.93 -67.81 30.52
C ASN A 10 40.15 -66.60 31.09
N ALA A 11 40.02 -65.45 30.44
CA ALA A 11 40.40 -65.02 29.09
C ALA A 11 40.24 -63.48 29.01
N PHE A 12 41.23 -62.76 28.46
CA PHE A 12 40.97 -61.48 27.80
C PHE A 12 42.04 -61.22 26.72
N SER A 13 41.58 -61.22 25.48
CA SER A 13 42.35 -61.12 24.24
C SER A 13 43.12 -59.78 24.11
N PRO A 14 44.39 -59.77 23.66
CA PRO A 14 45.16 -58.56 23.44
C PRO A 14 45.35 -58.27 21.94
N TYR A 15 44.32 -57.85 21.21
CA TYR A 15 44.50 -57.34 19.84
C TYR A 15 43.46 -56.29 19.46
N SER A 16 43.68 -55.00 19.75
CA SER A 16 42.82 -53.94 19.17
C SER A 16 43.34 -52.50 19.19
N LYS A 17 44.64 -52.20 19.41
CA LYS A 17 45.09 -50.79 19.56
C LYS A 17 46.19 -50.28 18.63
N PHE A 18 46.47 -50.95 17.50
CA PHE A 18 47.43 -50.42 16.52
C PHE A 18 46.86 -50.11 15.12
N GLY A 19 45.61 -50.49 14.82
CA GLY A 19 45.00 -50.29 13.49
C GLY A 19 44.25 -48.97 13.27
N TYR A 20 43.89 -48.25 14.33
CA TYR A 20 43.00 -47.08 14.22
C TYR A 20 43.72 -45.75 13.92
N LEU A 21 45.04 -45.71 14.07
CA LEU A 21 45.80 -44.47 13.89
C LEU A 21 46.10 -44.16 12.41
N PHE A 22 46.25 -45.20 11.56
CA PHE A 22 46.53 -45.03 10.13
C PHE A 22 45.28 -44.70 9.29
N HIS A 23 44.08 -45.07 9.75
CA HIS A 23 42.83 -44.80 9.01
C HIS A 23 42.29 -43.37 9.23
N ALA A 24 42.55 -42.77 10.38
CA ALA A 24 42.17 -41.38 10.67
C ALA A 24 43.00 -40.38 9.83
N SER A 25 44.29 -40.67 9.62
CA SER A 25 45.18 -39.86 8.77
C SER A 25 44.73 -39.79 7.31
N LYS A 26 44.33 -40.93 6.71
CA LYS A 26 43.86 -40.95 5.31
C LYS A 26 42.56 -40.15 5.09
N LYS A 27 41.61 -40.21 6.02
CA LYS A 27 40.36 -39.43 5.93
C LYS A 27 40.59 -37.94 6.13
N GLY A 28 41.52 -37.58 7.02
CA GLY A 28 41.99 -36.19 7.20
C GLY A 28 42.63 -35.64 5.93
N CYS A 29 43.53 -36.41 5.30
CA CYS A 29 44.17 -36.00 4.05
C CYS A 29 43.16 -35.85 2.90
N ILE A 30 42.17 -36.73 2.77
CA ILE A 30 41.12 -36.61 1.73
C ILE A 30 40.26 -35.37 1.96
N SER A 31 39.88 -35.09 3.21
CA SER A 31 39.14 -33.87 3.58
C SER A 31 39.95 -32.60 3.28
N LEU A 32 41.24 -32.62 3.58
CA LEU A 32 42.15 -31.49 3.34
C LEU A 32 42.38 -31.28 1.84
N LEU A 33 42.46 -32.36 1.05
CA LEU A 33 42.58 -32.30 -0.41
C LEU A 33 41.27 -31.79 -1.04
N PHE A 34 40.11 -32.19 -0.53
CA PHE A 34 38.81 -31.67 -0.96
C PHE A 34 38.63 -30.19 -0.63
N ALA A 35 39.03 -29.76 0.57
CA ALA A 35 39.03 -28.35 0.97
C ALA A 35 40.00 -27.52 0.12
N CYS A 36 41.18 -28.05 -0.20
CA CYS A 36 42.15 -27.40 -1.08
C CYS A 36 41.60 -27.28 -2.52
N LEU A 37 40.89 -28.30 -3.01
CA LEU A 37 40.25 -28.26 -4.33
C LEU A 37 39.14 -27.19 -4.42
N LEU A 38 38.41 -26.95 -3.33
CA LEU A 38 37.39 -25.89 -3.26
C LEU A 38 38.01 -24.48 -3.28
N LEU A 39 39.19 -24.30 -2.67
CA LEU A 39 39.88 -23.02 -2.60
C LEU A 39 40.57 -22.63 -3.93
N LEU A 40 40.82 -23.58 -4.83
CA LEU A 40 41.48 -23.33 -6.12
C LEU A 40 40.53 -22.82 -7.22
N ASN A 41 39.22 -22.67 -6.93
CA ASN A 41 38.20 -22.27 -7.91
C ASN A 41 37.74 -20.80 -7.79
N THR A 42 38.44 -19.94 -7.05
CA THR A 42 38.06 -18.53 -6.94
C THR A 42 38.56 -17.73 -8.15
N LYS A 43 37.92 -17.92 -9.31
CA LYS A 43 38.00 -16.92 -10.38
C LYS A 43 37.18 -15.71 -9.93
N GLU A 44 37.76 -14.52 -10.05
CA GLU A 44 37.10 -13.26 -9.76
C GLU A 44 35.85 -13.14 -10.63
N SER A 45 34.68 -13.38 -10.03
CA SER A 45 33.40 -13.11 -10.66
C SER A 45 33.11 -11.62 -10.53
N SER A 46 33.42 -10.84 -11.58
CA SER A 46 32.91 -9.47 -11.71
C SER A 46 31.42 -9.51 -12.01
N ALA A 47 30.62 -9.80 -10.98
CA ALA A 47 29.15 -9.76 -11.05
C ALA A 47 28.59 -8.36 -10.72
N GLN A 48 29.47 -7.36 -10.61
CA GLN A 48 29.14 -6.00 -10.18
C GLN A 48 29.44 -4.99 -11.28
N GLU A 49 28.95 -5.26 -12.49
CA GLU A 49 28.70 -4.18 -13.43
C GLU A 49 27.50 -3.39 -12.91
N SER A 50 27.77 -2.19 -12.39
CA SER A 50 26.74 -1.20 -12.15
C SER A 50 26.00 -0.97 -13.47
N MET A 51 24.68 -1.17 -13.54
CA MET A 51 23.88 -0.84 -14.75
C MET A 51 23.77 0.68 -15.00
N ILE A 52 24.56 1.49 -14.29
CA ILE A 52 24.47 2.95 -14.28
C ILE A 52 25.25 3.66 -15.43
N PRO A 53 26.25 3.10 -16.16
CA PRO A 53 27.04 3.91 -17.08
C PRO A 53 26.36 4.27 -18.41
N GLU A 54 25.15 3.79 -18.72
CA GLU A 54 24.47 4.06 -19.99
C GLU A 54 23.09 4.74 -19.86
N LEU A 55 22.86 5.49 -18.78
CA LEU A 55 21.62 6.24 -18.64
C LEU A 55 21.60 7.44 -19.60
N SER A 56 21.02 7.28 -20.78
CA SER A 56 20.79 8.42 -21.68
C SER A 56 19.76 9.36 -21.05
N TYR A 57 20.23 10.52 -20.58
CA TYR A 57 19.38 11.58 -20.01
C TYR A 57 18.16 11.94 -20.89
N PRO A 58 18.26 12.00 -22.23
CA PRO A 58 17.08 12.26 -23.08
C PRO A 58 15.99 11.19 -22.94
N PHE A 59 16.37 9.92 -22.80
CA PHE A 59 15.40 8.84 -22.59
C PHE A 59 14.80 8.90 -21.19
N LEU A 60 15.61 9.20 -20.17
CA LEU A 60 15.12 9.41 -18.81
C LEU A 60 14.11 10.55 -18.73
N GLU A 61 14.39 11.69 -19.36
CA GLU A 61 13.46 12.83 -19.40
C GLU A 61 12.15 12.46 -20.08
N LYS A 62 12.21 11.71 -21.20
CA LYS A 62 11.01 11.21 -21.88
C LYS A 62 10.18 10.30 -20.97
N LEU A 63 10.82 9.42 -20.20
CA LEU A 63 10.14 8.56 -19.22
C LEU A 63 9.52 9.35 -18.07
N ILE A 64 10.25 10.33 -17.52
CA ILE A 64 9.73 11.23 -16.47
C ILE A 64 8.53 12.02 -17.00
N TYR A 65 8.61 12.55 -18.21
CA TYR A 65 7.51 13.28 -18.83
C TYR A 65 6.29 12.36 -19.02
N SER A 66 6.50 11.16 -19.58
CA SER A 66 5.44 10.19 -19.83
C SER A 66 4.79 9.72 -18.52
N ALA A 67 5.59 9.51 -17.48
CA ALA A 67 5.11 9.19 -16.14
C ALA A 67 4.28 10.33 -15.57
N LYS A 68 4.77 11.58 -15.59
CA LYS A 68 4.03 12.75 -15.08
C LYS A 68 2.67 12.93 -15.77
N GLN A 69 2.59 12.72 -17.08
CA GLN A 69 1.35 12.85 -17.84
C GLN A 69 0.33 11.75 -17.56
N ASN A 70 0.80 10.51 -17.32
CA ASN A 70 -0.08 9.34 -17.16
C ASN A 70 -0.20 8.84 -15.72
N TYR A 71 0.32 9.58 -14.72
CA TYR A 71 0.32 9.12 -13.34
C TYR A 71 -1.10 9.17 -12.74
N PRO A 72 -1.70 8.01 -12.39
CA PRO A 72 -3.09 7.96 -11.97
C PRO A 72 -3.36 8.69 -10.65
N LEU A 73 -2.38 8.69 -9.74
CA LEU A 73 -2.52 9.38 -8.46
C LEU A 73 -2.58 10.90 -8.62
N MET A 74 -1.81 11.47 -9.57
CA MET A 74 -1.90 12.90 -9.89
C MET A 74 -3.29 13.24 -10.44
N ALA A 75 -3.80 12.44 -11.38
CA ALA A 75 -5.14 12.62 -11.93
C ALA A 75 -6.24 12.52 -10.84
N ALA A 76 -6.12 11.57 -9.92
CA ALA A 76 -7.04 11.42 -8.80
C ALA A 76 -7.01 12.65 -7.87
N ASN A 77 -5.82 13.16 -7.53
CA ASN A 77 -5.68 14.34 -6.69
C ASN A 77 -6.22 15.60 -7.37
N LEU A 78 -5.96 15.78 -8.67
CA LEU A 78 -6.51 16.89 -9.44
C LEU A 78 -8.05 16.85 -9.50
N ARG A 79 -8.63 15.64 -9.61
CA ARG A 79 -10.10 15.47 -9.50
C ARG A 79 -10.64 15.88 -8.12
N LYS A 80 -9.92 15.57 -7.02
CA LYS A 80 -10.32 16.01 -5.67
C LYS A 80 -10.33 17.53 -5.55
N VAL A 81 -9.30 18.20 -6.05
CA VAL A 81 -9.22 19.68 -6.08
C VAL A 81 -10.35 20.28 -6.91
N ASN A 82 -10.62 19.72 -8.09
CA ASN A 82 -11.75 20.16 -8.93
C ASN A 82 -13.09 19.95 -8.22
N PHE A 83 -13.27 18.82 -7.56
CA PHE A 83 -14.48 18.53 -6.78
C PHE A 83 -14.69 19.53 -5.64
N ALA A 84 -13.64 19.83 -4.86
CA ALA A 84 -13.69 20.86 -3.82
C ALA A 84 -14.05 22.25 -4.39
N ASN A 85 -13.48 22.62 -5.55
CA ASN A 85 -13.85 23.85 -6.25
C ASN A 85 -15.32 23.88 -6.67
N TYR A 86 -15.85 22.77 -7.20
CA TYR A 86 -17.26 22.67 -7.56
C TYR A 86 -18.17 22.76 -6.33
N ASN A 87 -17.79 22.14 -5.22
CA ASN A 87 -18.52 22.25 -3.95
C ASN A 87 -18.54 23.68 -3.43
N LEU A 88 -17.41 24.40 -3.48
CA LEU A 88 -17.37 25.81 -3.09
C LEU A 88 -18.29 26.68 -3.97
N LYS A 89 -18.29 26.46 -5.30
CA LYS A 89 -19.21 27.16 -6.21
C LYS A 89 -20.67 26.82 -5.92
N LYS A 90 -20.98 25.54 -5.68
CA LYS A 90 -22.31 25.08 -5.29
C LYS A 90 -22.77 25.69 -3.97
N ALA A 91 -21.91 25.76 -2.96
CA ALA A 91 -22.20 26.38 -1.67
C ALA A 91 -22.51 27.88 -1.83
N LYS A 92 -21.76 28.58 -2.68
CA LYS A 92 -22.04 29.99 -3.03
C LYS A 92 -23.38 30.16 -3.76
N LEU A 93 -23.68 29.30 -4.74
CA LEU A 93 -24.97 29.35 -5.46
C LEU A 93 -26.16 29.01 -4.56
N SER A 94 -25.95 28.10 -3.60
CA SER A 94 -26.94 27.75 -2.59
C SER A 94 -27.27 28.91 -1.64
N TRP A 95 -26.53 30.02 -1.71
CA TRP A 95 -26.94 31.27 -1.06
C TRP A 95 -28.24 31.83 -1.60
N PHE A 96 -28.60 31.52 -2.84
CA PHE A 96 -29.85 31.95 -3.46
C PHE A 96 -30.99 30.92 -3.27
N ASP A 97 -30.73 29.79 -2.62
CA ASP A 97 -31.68 28.69 -2.41
C ASP A 97 -32.65 28.95 -1.22
N PHE A 98 -32.88 30.22 -0.89
CA PHE A 98 -33.81 30.59 0.18
C PHE A 98 -35.24 30.69 -0.32
N PHE A 99 -35.48 30.81 -1.62
CA PHE A 99 -36.81 30.81 -2.20
C PHE A 99 -37.09 29.45 -2.86
N THR A 100 -38.26 28.90 -2.58
CA THR A 100 -38.73 27.65 -3.20
C THR A 100 -40.08 27.94 -3.85
N LEU A 101 -40.15 27.71 -5.16
CA LEU A 101 -41.40 27.76 -5.91
C LEU A 101 -41.98 26.35 -5.98
N SER A 102 -43.21 26.19 -5.51
CA SER A 102 -43.93 24.91 -5.56
C SER A 102 -45.23 25.09 -6.31
N ALA A 103 -45.56 24.15 -7.19
CA ALA A 103 -46.87 24.04 -7.79
C ALA A 103 -47.50 22.71 -7.34
N PHE A 104 -48.66 22.78 -6.71
CA PHE A 104 -49.45 21.62 -6.29
C PHE A 104 -50.71 21.54 -7.14
N TYR A 105 -51.05 20.34 -7.62
CA TYR A 105 -52.31 20.06 -8.30
C TYR A 105 -53.11 19.07 -7.47
N SER A 106 -54.29 19.49 -7.03
CA SER A 106 -55.22 18.68 -6.24
C SER A 106 -56.65 18.85 -6.78
N PRO A 107 -57.19 17.84 -7.49
CA PRO A 107 -58.52 17.92 -8.09
C PRO A 107 -59.68 17.72 -7.11
N SER A 108 -59.43 17.34 -5.85
CA SER A 108 -60.46 16.90 -4.89
C SER A 108 -60.55 17.71 -3.58
N THR A 109 -59.93 18.89 -3.48
CA THR A 109 -59.93 19.68 -2.24
C THR A 109 -60.90 20.86 -2.29
N SER A 110 -61.89 20.83 -1.38
CA SER A 110 -62.89 21.87 -1.11
C SER A 110 -62.28 23.27 -1.00
N VAL A 111 -62.88 24.22 -1.71
CA VAL A 111 -62.48 25.63 -1.77
C VAL A 111 -62.77 26.30 -0.41
N THR A 112 -61.73 26.54 0.38
CA THR A 112 -61.82 27.52 1.47
C THR A 112 -61.68 28.91 0.87
N LEU A 113 -62.65 29.78 1.18
CA LEU A 113 -62.90 31.12 0.60
C LEU A 113 -61.76 32.14 0.80
N THR A 114 -60.59 31.72 1.30
CA THR A 114 -59.43 32.57 1.62
C THR A 114 -58.28 32.47 0.63
N ASN A 115 -58.28 31.50 -0.30
CA ASN A 115 -57.31 31.43 -1.38
C ASN A 115 -58.01 31.01 -2.69
N ALA A 116 -58.09 31.94 -3.64
CA ALA A 116 -58.67 31.70 -4.96
C ALA A 116 -57.76 30.77 -5.78
N THR A 117 -57.91 29.46 -5.58
CA THR A 117 -57.30 28.45 -6.44
C THR A 117 -58.15 28.28 -7.68
N LEU A 118 -57.69 28.79 -8.81
CA LEU A 118 -58.24 28.41 -10.11
C LEU A 118 -58.01 26.89 -10.29
N THR A 119 -59.10 26.12 -10.40
CA THR A 119 -59.10 24.74 -10.94
C THR A 119 -58.15 23.74 -10.26
N GLY A 120 -57.93 23.85 -8.94
CA GLY A 120 -57.15 22.87 -8.17
C GLY A 120 -55.63 23.02 -8.30
N VAL A 121 -55.13 24.07 -8.98
CA VAL A 121 -53.71 24.41 -9.03
C VAL A 121 -53.39 25.45 -7.95
N GLN A 122 -52.42 25.13 -7.10
CA GLN A 122 -51.88 25.99 -6.05
C GLN A 122 -50.42 26.31 -6.35
N ILE A 123 -50.08 27.59 -6.48
CA ILE A 123 -48.69 28.04 -6.61
C ILE A 123 -48.29 28.69 -5.30
N GLY A 124 -47.27 28.14 -4.65
CA GLY A 124 -46.72 28.62 -3.39
C GLY A 124 -45.29 29.11 -3.56
N LEU A 125 -44.97 30.25 -2.96
CA LEU A 125 -43.61 30.74 -2.77
C LEU A 125 -43.24 30.58 -1.29
N PHE A 126 -42.24 29.76 -1.01
CA PHE A 126 -41.73 29.56 0.35
C PHE A 126 -40.39 30.23 0.51
N ILE A 127 -40.21 30.96 1.62
CA ILE A 127 -38.92 31.56 1.99
C ILE A 127 -38.39 30.85 3.24
N ASN A 128 -37.20 30.26 3.15
CA ASN A 128 -36.56 29.56 4.26
C ASN A 128 -35.43 30.41 4.87
N PHE A 129 -35.77 31.18 5.90
CA PHE A 129 -34.81 32.05 6.61
C PHE A 129 -33.75 31.28 7.40
N SER A 130 -34.07 30.06 7.86
CA SER A 130 -33.12 29.19 8.57
C SER A 130 -31.92 28.81 7.67
N ASN A 131 -32.18 28.59 6.38
CA ASN A 131 -31.13 28.36 5.40
C ASN A 131 -30.22 29.59 5.24
N ILE A 132 -30.75 30.81 5.26
CA ILE A 132 -29.95 32.04 5.14
C ILE A 132 -28.98 32.19 6.32
N ILE A 133 -29.35 31.79 7.54
CA ILE A 133 -28.43 31.95 8.67
C ILE A 133 -27.28 30.94 8.61
N GLN A 134 -27.51 29.75 8.06
CA GLN A 134 -26.54 28.63 8.12
C GLN A 134 -25.54 28.58 6.96
N LYS A 135 -25.86 29.12 5.78
CA LYS A 135 -24.99 28.98 4.59
C LYS A 135 -23.64 29.72 4.66
N PRO A 136 -23.45 30.85 5.38
CA PRO A 136 -22.13 31.46 5.50
C PRO A 136 -21.10 30.52 6.15
N THR A 137 -21.52 29.73 7.14
CA THR A 137 -20.68 28.70 7.76
C THR A 137 -20.35 27.59 6.76
N LEU A 138 -21.32 27.15 5.97
CA LEU A 138 -21.10 26.16 4.91
C LEU A 138 -20.09 26.65 3.86
N ILE A 139 -20.14 27.93 3.48
CA ILE A 139 -19.17 28.51 2.53
C ILE A 139 -17.76 28.56 3.13
N LYS A 140 -17.62 28.82 4.44
CA LYS A 140 -16.32 28.76 5.13
C LYS A 140 -15.77 27.34 5.13
N GLN A 141 -16.58 26.36 5.49
CA GLN A 141 -16.21 24.95 5.47
C GLN A 141 -15.77 24.50 4.06
N SER A 142 -16.54 24.78 3.01
CA SER A 142 -16.17 24.42 1.63
C SER A 142 -14.94 25.18 1.12
N ARG A 143 -14.58 26.31 1.74
CA ARG A 143 -13.32 27.02 1.44
C ARG A 143 -12.13 26.30 2.08
N GLU A 144 -12.30 25.82 3.31
CA GLU A 144 -11.28 25.02 4.01
C GLU A 144 -11.05 23.68 3.31
N GLU A 145 -12.08 23.05 2.74
CA GLU A 145 -11.95 21.82 1.93
C GLU A 145 -11.15 22.01 0.63
N LEU A 146 -10.98 23.25 0.16
CA LEU A 146 -10.20 23.59 -1.02
C LEU A 146 -8.74 23.96 -0.69
N ALA A 147 -8.48 24.45 0.53
CA ALA A 147 -7.18 24.95 0.98
C ALA A 147 -6.22 23.80 1.31
#